data_AF-A0AAE6ER12-F1
#
_entry.id   AF-A0AAE6ER12-F1
#
_cell.length_a   1.000
_cell.length_b   1.000
_cell.length_c   1.000
_cell.angle_alpha   90.00
_cell.angle_beta   90.00
_cell.angle_gamma   90.00
#
_symmetry.space_group_name_H-M   'P 1'
#
loop_
_entity.id
_entity.type
_entity.pdbx_description
1 polymer ?
#
loop_
_entity_poly.entity_id
_entity_poly.type
_entity_poly.pdbx_seq_one_letter_code
_entity_poly.pdbx_strand_id
1 'polypeptide(L)'
;MIFPITNWAVPIYEYLKGINKIVLLFICAELTKIVGFLPPISSTIIYGIIIIYAIHCLLHTKNYESIYLGLLSYIPLQILITSPNVMFSPWQRYLLFAIIIITCSGMCQSEILRSERGRIFEIICFSCAIIGVGSFFARFLGINYMQVNGITDLSRAGIFGGLASHSMLLGPTAGVGSLYIVNKALENKSVFLFACSILCLASVLFASSRSAFLSTIAAGFVYLHFKTANLGTFFKYFVAIFILLACSIPLWQGAMKGLIEKQNGNVVAGSTFASREDKWDQRFEEFKSNPICGYGFVSVDPTNKDNSIGAGGQSVEPGSSWLSVLSMTGIIGLIFIGSIYVEALLAVAKNSRNPFLFGVITLLTVNMFTEGYIFFGGSFLSFLFWITIGVCRDQKYLPIENLTNAPNDNY
;
A
#
# COMPACT_ATOMS: atom_id res chain seq x y z
N MET A 1 -27.72 -12.39 -5.54
CA MET A 1 -28.43 -11.61 -6.59
C MET A 1 -27.41 -11.27 -7.67
N ILE A 2 -27.49 -11.99 -8.79
CA ILE A 2 -26.51 -11.97 -9.89
C ILE A 2 -26.81 -10.74 -10.76
N PHE A 3 -25.88 -9.80 -10.85
CA PHE A 3 -26.00 -8.69 -11.80
C PHE A 3 -25.26 -9.03 -13.10
N PRO A 4 -25.94 -9.02 -14.26
CA PRO A 4 -25.35 -9.33 -15.54
C PRO A 4 -24.51 -8.17 -16.07
N ILE A 5 -23.56 -8.55 -16.94
CA ILE A 5 -22.59 -7.73 -17.64
C ILE A 5 -23.28 -6.63 -18.47
N THR A 6 -22.99 -5.37 -18.16
CA THR A 6 -22.93 -4.18 -19.05
C THR A 6 -22.79 -2.93 -18.19
N ASN A 7 -21.57 -2.39 -18.02
CA ASN A 7 -21.26 -0.96 -17.84
C ASN A 7 -19.93 -0.77 -17.11
N TRP A 8 -18.91 -0.32 -17.84
CA TRP A 8 -17.59 0.00 -17.30
C TRP A 8 -17.59 1.26 -16.41
N ALA A 9 -18.62 2.12 -16.51
CA ALA A 9 -18.81 3.32 -15.68
C ALA A 9 -19.83 3.15 -14.53
N VAL A 10 -20.57 2.03 -14.47
CA VAL A 10 -21.53 1.74 -13.38
C VAL A 10 -20.94 1.20 -12.06
N PRO A 11 -19.66 0.76 -11.91
CA PRO A 11 -19.23 0.15 -10.64
C PRO A 11 -19.12 1.15 -9.48
N ILE A 12 -18.52 2.33 -9.67
CA ILE A 12 -18.25 3.24 -8.53
C ILE A 12 -19.55 3.83 -7.96
N TYR A 13 -20.53 4.11 -8.82
CA TYR A 13 -21.84 4.60 -8.38
C TYR A 13 -22.49 3.60 -7.43
N GLU A 14 -22.44 2.29 -7.72
CA GLU A 14 -22.98 1.27 -6.81
C GLU A 14 -22.23 1.19 -5.47
N TYR A 15 -20.91 1.42 -5.45
CA TYR A 15 -20.16 1.49 -4.20
C TYR A 15 -20.46 2.77 -3.39
N LEU A 16 -20.74 3.89 -4.08
CA LEU A 16 -21.14 5.16 -3.47
C LEU A 16 -22.63 5.19 -3.08
N LYS A 17 -23.47 4.41 -3.75
CA LYS A 17 -24.91 4.37 -3.53
C LYS A 17 -25.21 3.80 -2.15
N GLY A 18 -25.93 4.59 -1.36
CA GLY A 18 -26.27 4.23 0.02
C GLY A 18 -25.07 4.11 0.94
N ILE A 19 -23.90 4.66 0.58
CA ILE A 19 -22.75 4.69 1.48
C ILE A 19 -23.06 5.58 2.68
N ASN A 20 -22.67 5.14 3.88
CA ASN A 20 -22.78 5.94 5.08
C ASN A 20 -21.95 7.22 4.93
N LYS A 21 -22.51 8.38 5.29
CA LYS A 21 -21.84 9.68 5.19
C LYS A 21 -20.53 9.72 5.97
N ILE A 22 -20.45 9.05 7.13
CA ILE A 22 -19.22 8.97 7.93
C ILE A 22 -18.12 8.23 7.15
N VAL A 23 -18.47 7.13 6.48
CA VAL A 23 -17.54 6.37 5.64
C VAL A 23 -17.06 7.22 4.45
N LEU A 24 -17.96 7.97 3.82
CA LEU A 24 -17.59 8.87 2.72
C LEU A 24 -16.61 9.97 3.17
N LEU A 25 -16.88 10.60 4.32
CA LEU A 25 -15.98 11.59 4.90
C LEU A 25 -14.60 10.99 5.24
N PHE A 26 -14.57 9.77 5.79
CA PHE A 26 -13.34 9.05 6.06
C PHE A 26 -12.54 8.80 4.77
N ILE A 27 -13.18 8.33 3.70
CA ILE A 27 -12.53 8.14 2.39
C ILE A 27 -11.94 9.46 1.89
N CYS A 28 -12.70 10.55 1.94
CA CYS A 28 -12.21 11.86 1.54
C CYS A 28 -10.99 12.28 2.35
N ALA A 29 -11.02 12.11 3.68
CA ALA A 29 -9.91 12.44 4.58
C ALA A 29 -8.65 11.59 4.31
N GLU A 30 -8.79 10.32 3.93
CA GLU A 30 -7.64 9.50 3.51
C GLU A 30 -7.09 9.94 2.15
N LEU A 31 -7.97 10.29 1.19
CA LEU A 31 -7.55 10.78 -0.13
C LEU A 31 -6.79 12.11 -0.05
N THR A 32 -7.10 12.99 0.92
CA THR A 32 -6.34 14.24 1.10
C THR A 32 -4.87 14.01 1.46
N LYS A 33 -4.51 12.82 1.96
CA LYS A 33 -3.12 12.46 2.29
C LYS A 33 -2.28 12.12 1.06
N ILE A 34 -2.91 11.87 -0.09
CA ILE A 34 -2.22 11.55 -1.34
C ILE A 34 -2.34 12.66 -2.39
N VAL A 35 -3.51 13.26 -2.58
CA VAL A 35 -3.70 14.24 -3.66
C VAL A 35 -2.97 15.55 -3.36
N GLY A 36 -2.18 16.02 -4.32
CA GLY A 36 -1.37 17.24 -4.16
C GLY A 36 -2.09 18.53 -4.58
N PHE A 37 -3.25 18.41 -5.23
CA PHE A 37 -3.99 19.56 -5.78
C PHE A 37 -5.03 20.17 -4.82
N LEU A 38 -5.30 19.51 -3.70
CA LEU A 38 -6.22 20.06 -2.70
C LEU A 38 -5.52 21.15 -1.89
N PRO A 39 -6.24 22.23 -1.51
CA PRO A 39 -5.71 23.20 -0.57
C PRO A 39 -5.38 22.51 0.77
N PRO A 40 -4.39 23.03 1.52
CA PRO A 40 -4.01 22.44 2.80
C PRO A 40 -5.20 22.52 3.77
N ILE A 41 -5.81 21.36 4.02
CA ILE A 41 -6.83 21.21 5.06
C ILE A 41 -6.12 21.01 6.39
N SER A 42 -6.60 21.67 7.44
CA SER A 42 -6.03 21.53 8.77
C SER A 42 -5.97 20.05 9.19
N SER A 43 -4.80 19.60 9.62
CA SER A 43 -4.58 18.25 10.13
C SER A 43 -5.56 17.90 11.25
N THR A 44 -5.96 18.88 12.08
CA THR A 44 -6.95 18.70 13.15
C THR A 44 -8.31 18.25 12.59
N ILE A 45 -8.74 18.79 11.45
CA ILE A 45 -10.00 18.42 10.81
C ILE A 45 -9.91 16.99 10.26
N ILE A 46 -8.82 16.69 9.54
CA ILE A 46 -8.61 15.35 8.94
C ILE A 46 -8.58 14.28 10.04
N TYR A 47 -7.76 14.47 11.09
CA TYR A 47 -7.69 13.53 12.19
C TYR A 47 -8.99 13.47 13.00
N GLY A 48 -9.72 14.58 13.13
CA GLY A 48 -11.06 14.59 13.72
C GLY A 48 -12.05 13.67 12.99
N ILE A 49 -12.07 13.73 11.66
CA ILE A 49 -12.90 12.84 10.82
C ILE A 49 -12.49 11.37 11.01
N ILE A 50 -11.19 11.08 11.00
CA ILE A 50 -10.66 9.73 11.19
C ILE A 50 -11.05 9.18 12.57
N ILE A 51 -10.97 10.00 13.63
CA ILE A 51 -11.39 9.62 14.99
C ILE A 51 -12.89 9.33 15.05
N ILE A 52 -13.73 10.16 14.40
CA ILE A 52 -15.17 9.92 14.32
C ILE A 52 -15.45 8.56 13.65
N TYR A 53 -14.75 8.23 12.57
CA TYR A 53 -14.89 6.92 11.94
C TYR A 53 -14.38 5.77 12.81
N ALA A 54 -13.30 5.97 13.57
CA ALA A 54 -12.83 4.98 14.54
C ALA A 54 -13.87 4.71 15.64
N ILE A 55 -14.52 5.75 16.15
CA ILE A 55 -15.64 5.62 17.11
C ILE A 55 -16.82 4.88 16.47
N HIS A 56 -17.18 5.21 15.22
CA HIS A 56 -18.21 4.48 14.47
C HIS A 56 -17.89 2.98 14.36
N CYS A 57 -16.63 2.62 14.08
CA CYS A 57 -16.18 1.23 14.04
C CYS A 57 -16.36 0.55 15.39
N LEU A 58 -15.92 1.17 16.49
CA LEU A 58 -16.06 0.61 17.84
C LEU A 58 -17.53 0.38 18.23
N LEU A 59 -18.42 1.33 17.91
CA LEU A 59 -19.85 1.24 18.22
C LEU A 59 -20.57 0.13 17.43
N HIS A 60 -20.13 -0.15 16.20
CA HIS A 60 -20.73 -1.19 15.35
C HIS A 60 -19.98 -2.52 15.40
N THR A 61 -19.01 -2.66 16.31
CA THR A 61 -18.27 -3.90 16.49
C THR A 61 -19.12 -4.91 17.25
N LYS A 62 -19.28 -6.12 16.70
CA LYS A 62 -19.90 -7.25 17.40
C LYS A 62 -18.85 -8.14 18.08
N ASN A 63 -17.70 -8.32 17.44
CA ASN A 63 -16.59 -9.12 17.95
C ASN A 63 -15.26 -8.42 17.70
N TYR A 64 -14.31 -8.61 18.62
CA TYR A 64 -12.93 -8.16 18.47
C TYR A 64 -12.00 -9.34 18.18
N GLU A 65 -11.10 -9.17 17.22
CA GLU A 65 -10.06 -10.16 16.93
C GLU A 65 -8.91 -10.05 17.95
N SER A 66 -8.73 -11.09 18.76
CA SER A 66 -7.82 -11.09 19.92
C SER A 66 -6.35 -10.80 19.58
N ILE A 67 -5.88 -11.21 18.40
CA ILE A 67 -4.50 -10.97 17.95
C ILE A 67 -4.18 -9.47 17.86
N TYR A 68 -5.14 -8.64 17.45
CA TYR A 68 -4.98 -7.19 17.40
C TYR A 68 -5.02 -6.57 18.79
N LEU A 69 -5.89 -7.06 19.67
CA LEU A 69 -5.91 -6.61 21.08
C LEU A 69 -4.58 -6.92 21.76
N GLY A 70 -4.00 -8.09 21.48
CA GLY A 70 -2.65 -8.46 21.92
C GLY A 70 -1.58 -7.50 21.40
N LEU A 71 -1.57 -7.21 20.09
CA LEU A 71 -0.64 -6.25 19.48
C LEU A 71 -0.76 -4.85 20.10
N LEU A 72 -1.99 -4.34 20.23
CA LEU A 72 -2.26 -3.01 20.80
C LEU A 72 -1.97 -2.95 22.30
N SER A 73 -2.01 -4.06 23.02
CA SER A 73 -1.58 -4.09 24.43
C SER A 73 -0.07 -4.21 24.57
N TYR A 74 0.57 -4.95 23.66
CA TYR A 74 2.01 -5.17 23.64
C TYR A 74 2.80 -3.88 23.39
N ILE A 75 2.39 -3.07 22.41
CA ILE A 75 3.15 -1.86 22.04
C ILE A 75 3.30 -0.86 23.20
N PRO A 76 2.23 -0.48 23.95
CA PRO A 76 2.35 0.37 25.14
C PRO A 76 3.28 -0.22 26.21
N LEU A 77 3.18 -1.52 26.49
CA LEU A 77 4.07 -2.18 27.45
C LEU A 77 5.53 -2.11 26.98
N GLN A 78 5.75 -2.31 25.69
CA GLN A 78 7.06 -2.22 25.08
C GLN A 78 7.62 -0.79 25.14
N ILE A 79 6.81 0.24 24.90
CA ILE A 79 7.21 1.65 25.07
C ILE A 79 7.64 1.91 26.52
N LEU A 80 6.90 1.40 27.51
CA LEU A 80 7.25 1.58 28.92
C LEU A 80 8.56 0.87 29.29
N ILE A 81 8.79 -0.35 28.77
CA ILE A 81 9.99 -1.14 29.05
C ILE A 81 11.22 -0.54 28.37
N THR A 82 11.11 -0.18 27.09
CA THR A 82 12.25 0.29 26.28
C THR A 82 12.52 1.78 26.47
N SER A 83 11.55 2.55 26.99
CA SER A 83 11.65 4.00 27.20
C SER A 83 12.29 4.74 26.01
N PRO A 84 11.70 4.62 24.81
CA PRO A 84 12.29 5.20 23.60
C PRO A 84 12.44 6.72 23.69
N ASN A 85 13.40 7.26 22.95
CA ASN A 85 13.68 8.68 22.95
C ASN A 85 12.43 9.50 22.56
N VAL A 86 12.07 10.46 23.41
CA VAL A 86 10.89 11.34 23.26
C VAL A 86 10.87 12.13 21.95
N MET A 87 12.02 12.37 21.31
CA MET A 87 12.09 13.03 20.00
C MET A 87 11.26 12.31 18.92
N PHE A 88 11.10 10.98 19.04
CA PHE A 88 10.33 10.17 18.08
C PHE A 88 8.82 10.18 18.34
N SER A 89 8.37 10.80 19.44
CA SER A 89 6.95 10.90 19.81
C SER A 89 6.21 9.53 19.82
N PRO A 90 6.74 8.51 20.51
CA PRO A 90 6.28 7.12 20.44
C PRO A 90 4.79 6.97 20.78
N TRP A 91 4.31 7.67 21.81
CA TRP A 91 2.89 7.64 22.22
C TRP A 91 1.95 8.22 21.17
N GLN A 92 2.32 9.35 20.54
CA GLN A 92 1.50 9.95 19.49
C GLN A 92 1.42 9.05 18.27
N ARG A 93 2.55 8.47 17.85
CA ARG A 93 2.59 7.51 16.73
C ARG A 93 1.83 6.22 17.06
N TYR A 94 1.87 5.78 18.32
CA TYR A 94 1.08 4.63 18.77
C TYR A 94 -0.42 4.92 18.67
N LEU A 95 -0.89 6.08 19.11
CA LEU A 95 -2.30 6.46 18.97
C LEU A 95 -2.76 6.47 17.51
N LEU A 96 -1.95 7.03 16.61
CA LEU A 96 -2.25 7.01 15.17
C LEU A 96 -2.28 5.58 14.60
N PHE A 97 -1.35 4.72 15.04
CA PHE A 97 -1.34 3.31 14.67
C PHE A 97 -2.57 2.56 15.23
N ALA A 98 -2.95 2.77 16.48
CA ALA A 98 -4.14 2.17 17.06
C ALA A 98 -5.41 2.55 16.28
N ILE A 99 -5.52 3.83 15.88
CA ILE A 99 -6.63 4.31 15.05
C ILE A 99 -6.66 3.61 13.68
N ILE A 100 -5.51 3.38 13.04
CA ILE A 100 -5.48 2.67 11.75
C ILE A 100 -5.88 1.20 11.88
N ILE A 101 -5.50 0.55 12.98
CA ILE A 101 -5.91 -0.82 13.30
C ILE A 101 -7.42 -0.89 13.54
N ILE A 102 -7.98 0.04 14.31
CA ILE A 102 -9.43 0.10 14.57
C ILE A 102 -10.23 0.27 13.27
N THR A 103 -9.79 1.18 12.40
CA THR A 103 -10.54 1.56 11.20
C THR A 103 -10.37 0.58 10.03
N CYS A 104 -9.18 -0.01 9.85
CA CYS A 104 -8.81 -0.64 8.59
C CYS A 104 -8.44 -2.13 8.66
N SER A 105 -7.79 -2.60 9.74
CA SER A 105 -7.10 -3.91 9.74
C SER A 105 -8.03 -5.13 9.90
N GLY A 106 -9.32 -4.91 10.18
CA GLY A 106 -10.26 -5.98 10.50
C GLY A 106 -10.25 -6.41 11.98
N MET A 107 -9.70 -5.59 12.89
CA MET A 107 -9.85 -5.80 14.34
C MET A 107 -11.33 -5.80 14.77
N CYS A 108 -12.08 -4.80 14.30
CA CYS A 108 -13.50 -4.60 14.56
C CYS A 108 -14.35 -5.41 13.57
N GLN A 109 -15.06 -6.43 14.08
CA GLN A 109 -15.82 -7.36 13.25
C GLN A 109 -17.34 -7.22 13.43
N SER A 110 -18.01 -6.94 12.32
CA SER A 110 -19.46 -7.09 12.11
C SER A 110 -19.75 -7.10 10.60
N GLU A 111 -20.93 -7.56 10.18
CA GLU A 111 -21.30 -7.58 8.75
C GLU A 111 -21.26 -6.18 8.12
N ILE A 112 -21.72 -5.17 8.86
CA ILE A 112 -21.71 -3.77 8.43
C ILE A 112 -20.27 -3.32 8.17
N LEU A 113 -19.37 -3.50 9.14
CA LEU A 113 -17.98 -3.04 9.04
C LEU A 113 -17.20 -3.79 7.94
N ARG A 114 -17.48 -5.07 7.72
CA ARG A 114 -16.90 -5.83 6.59
C ARG A 114 -17.34 -5.26 5.25
N SER A 115 -18.63 -4.96 5.11
CA SER A 115 -19.17 -4.33 3.90
C SER A 115 -18.55 -2.94 3.66
N GLU A 116 -18.48 -2.12 4.72
CA GLU A 116 -17.88 -0.78 4.66
C GLU A 116 -16.39 -0.85 4.26
N ARG A 117 -15.58 -1.74 4.86
CA ARG A 117 -14.17 -1.92 4.47
C ARG A 117 -14.01 -2.32 3.01
N GLY A 118 -14.84 -3.25 2.52
CA GLY A 118 -14.85 -3.64 1.11
C GLY A 118 -15.16 -2.46 0.18
N ARG A 119 -16.16 -1.62 0.54
CA ARG A 119 -16.50 -0.41 -0.22
C ARG A 119 -15.36 0.64 -0.19
N ILE A 120 -14.77 0.88 0.98
CA ILE A 120 -13.62 1.79 1.13
C ILE A 120 -12.48 1.33 0.21
N PHE A 121 -12.10 0.05 0.29
CA PHE A 121 -11.02 -0.51 -0.51
C PHE A 121 -11.26 -0.36 -2.02
N GLU A 122 -12.46 -0.67 -2.50
CA GLU A 122 -12.84 -0.50 -3.91
C GLU A 122 -12.75 0.96 -4.37
N ILE A 123 -13.30 1.90 -3.58
CA ILE A 123 -13.27 3.33 -3.91
C ILE A 123 -11.82 3.86 -3.91
N ILE A 124 -10.99 3.41 -2.98
CA ILE A 124 -9.58 3.78 -2.91
C ILE A 124 -8.80 3.22 -4.10
N CYS A 125 -9.00 1.96 -4.49
CA CYS A 125 -8.35 1.37 -5.67
C CYS A 125 -8.77 2.09 -6.96
N PHE A 126 -10.05 2.45 -7.09
CA PHE A 126 -10.53 3.28 -8.19
C PHE A 126 -9.91 4.68 -8.17
N SER A 127 -9.76 5.29 -7.00
CA SER A 127 -9.09 6.59 -6.87
C SER A 127 -7.61 6.50 -7.24
N CYS A 128 -6.93 5.42 -6.87
CA CYS A 128 -5.56 5.12 -7.29
C CYS A 128 -5.45 5.03 -8.83
N ALA A 129 -6.44 4.42 -9.49
CA ALA A 129 -6.53 4.37 -10.95
C ALA A 129 -6.68 5.77 -11.58
N ILE A 130 -7.57 6.61 -11.04
CA ILE A 130 -7.72 8.01 -11.49
C ILE A 130 -6.41 8.79 -11.30
N ILE A 131 -5.79 8.68 -10.13
CA ILE A 131 -4.52 9.37 -9.83
C ILE A 131 -3.43 8.93 -10.80
N GLY A 132 -3.32 7.63 -11.09
CA GLY A 132 -2.35 7.10 -12.05
C GLY A 132 -2.61 7.63 -13.46
N VAL A 133 -3.79 7.39 -14.04
CA VAL A 133 -4.13 7.87 -15.39
C VAL A 133 -4.01 9.39 -15.50
N GLY A 134 -4.52 10.13 -14.51
CA GLY A 134 -4.44 11.58 -14.48
C GLY A 134 -3.00 12.09 -14.38
N SER A 135 -2.13 11.41 -13.62
CA SER A 135 -0.72 11.77 -13.51
C SER A 135 0.06 11.52 -14.80
N PHE A 136 -0.34 10.55 -15.62
CA PHE A 136 0.21 10.39 -16.97
C PHE A 136 -0.02 11.65 -17.81
N PHE A 137 -1.27 12.13 -17.88
CA PHE A 137 -1.59 13.36 -18.62
C PHE A 137 -0.93 14.59 -17.98
N ALA A 138 -0.90 14.66 -16.65
CA ALA A 138 -0.24 15.73 -15.91
C ALA A 138 1.23 15.92 -16.34
N ARG A 139 1.96 14.82 -16.60
CA ARG A 139 3.35 14.87 -17.06
C ARG A 139 3.52 15.69 -18.34
N PHE A 140 2.62 15.52 -19.31
CA PHE A 140 2.68 16.22 -20.60
C PHE A 140 2.10 17.62 -20.54
N LEU A 141 1.20 17.87 -19.60
CA LEU A 141 0.67 19.20 -19.32
C LEU A 141 1.59 20.05 -18.43
N GLY A 142 2.73 19.52 -17.99
CA GLY A 142 3.65 20.20 -17.08
C GLY A 142 3.11 20.35 -15.65
N ILE A 143 2.07 19.59 -15.29
CA ILE A 143 1.44 19.63 -13.97
C ILE A 143 2.20 18.67 -13.03
N ASN A 144 2.73 19.20 -11.95
CA ASN A 144 3.33 18.41 -10.87
C ASN A 144 3.14 19.09 -9.53
N TYR A 145 2.43 18.43 -8.62
CA TYR A 145 2.11 18.95 -7.29
C TYR A 145 3.17 18.64 -6.24
N MET A 146 4.16 17.82 -6.56
CA MET A 146 5.36 17.71 -5.71
C MET A 146 6.24 18.94 -5.94
N GLN A 147 6.26 19.86 -4.98
CA GLN A 147 7.14 21.03 -4.99
C GLN A 147 8.43 20.75 -4.24
N VAL A 148 9.56 21.16 -4.81
CA VAL A 148 10.87 21.16 -4.14
C VAL A 148 11.29 22.63 -4.00
N ASN A 149 11.40 23.13 -2.77
CA ASN A 149 11.71 24.54 -2.47
C ASN A 149 10.76 25.55 -3.15
N GLY A 150 9.48 25.21 -3.30
CA GLY A 150 8.48 26.07 -3.94
C GLY A 150 8.55 26.13 -5.47
N ILE A 151 9.45 25.35 -6.09
CA ILE A 151 9.59 25.28 -7.55
C ILE A 151 9.15 23.91 -8.05
N THR A 152 8.37 23.91 -9.12
CA THR A 152 8.02 22.70 -9.87
C THR A 152 9.16 22.37 -10.82
N ASP A 153 10.12 21.57 -10.35
CA ASP A 153 11.17 21.01 -11.22
C ASP A 153 10.69 19.67 -11.80
N LEU A 154 10.80 19.52 -13.11
CA LEU A 154 10.43 18.30 -13.87
C LEU A 154 11.67 17.63 -14.49
N SER A 155 12.83 18.27 -14.36
CA SER A 155 14.10 17.88 -14.99
C SER A 155 14.88 16.86 -14.16
N ARG A 156 14.68 16.85 -12.83
CA ARG A 156 15.32 15.90 -11.92
C ARG A 156 14.58 14.56 -11.85
N ALA A 157 15.32 13.46 -11.71
CA ALA A 157 14.73 12.16 -11.44
C ALA A 157 14.11 12.09 -10.04
N GLY A 158 12.93 11.47 -9.92
CA GLY A 158 12.31 11.18 -8.63
C GLY A 158 11.55 12.32 -7.96
N ILE A 159 11.32 13.45 -8.65
CA ILE A 159 10.53 14.57 -8.13
C ILE A 159 9.16 14.73 -8.81
N PHE A 160 8.85 13.84 -9.75
CA PHE A 160 7.53 13.83 -10.38
C PHE A 160 6.51 13.10 -9.49
N GLY A 161 5.66 13.87 -8.82
CA GLY A 161 4.49 13.38 -8.08
C GLY A 161 3.19 13.38 -8.88
N GLY A 162 3.15 14.09 -10.02
CA GLY A 162 1.95 14.19 -10.85
C GLY A 162 0.81 14.82 -10.05
N LEU A 163 -0.33 14.12 -9.96
CA LEU A 163 -1.48 14.50 -9.12
C LEU A 163 -1.29 14.17 -7.63
N ALA A 164 -0.28 13.38 -7.27
CA ALA A 164 0.07 13.07 -5.90
C ALA A 164 1.01 14.12 -5.30
N SER A 165 0.98 14.25 -3.97
CA SER A 165 1.85 15.16 -3.21
C SER A 165 3.34 14.81 -3.30
N HIS A 166 3.66 13.52 -3.47
CA HIS A 166 5.03 13.03 -3.59
C HIS A 166 5.15 11.88 -4.60
N SER A 167 6.31 11.80 -5.27
CA SER A 167 6.67 10.72 -6.21
C SER A 167 6.67 9.33 -5.56
N MET A 168 7.09 9.23 -4.29
CA MET A 168 7.09 7.99 -3.52
C MET A 168 5.68 7.47 -3.21
N LEU A 169 4.67 8.34 -3.23
CA LEU A 169 3.25 7.95 -3.15
C LEU A 169 2.72 7.61 -4.54
N LEU A 170 3.03 8.42 -5.56
CA LEU A 170 2.55 8.19 -6.93
C LEU A 170 2.88 6.79 -7.44
N GLY A 171 4.13 6.33 -7.27
CA GLY A 171 4.58 5.02 -7.76
C GLY A 171 3.69 3.85 -7.32
N PRO A 172 3.63 3.51 -6.02
CA PRO A 172 2.82 2.40 -5.54
C PRO A 172 1.32 2.60 -5.78
N THR A 173 0.80 3.83 -5.68
CA THR A 173 -0.60 4.15 -5.98
C THR A 173 -0.95 3.87 -7.44
N ALA A 174 -0.14 4.34 -8.39
CA ALA A 174 -0.34 4.06 -9.81
C ALA A 174 -0.20 2.56 -10.12
N GLY A 175 0.67 1.84 -9.40
CA GLY A 175 0.78 0.38 -9.48
C GLY A 175 -0.50 -0.33 -9.07
N VAL A 176 -1.09 0.04 -7.93
CA VAL A 176 -2.41 -0.47 -7.48
C VAL A 176 -3.51 -0.08 -8.48
N GLY A 177 -3.50 1.15 -8.97
CA GLY A 177 -4.43 1.63 -10.00
C GLY A 177 -4.35 0.81 -11.29
N SER A 178 -3.13 0.45 -11.72
CA SER A 178 -2.92 -0.41 -12.88
C SER A 178 -3.53 -1.79 -12.68
N LEU A 179 -3.26 -2.46 -11.54
CA LEU A 179 -3.84 -3.77 -11.23
C LEU A 179 -5.37 -3.73 -11.18
N TYR A 180 -5.92 -2.67 -10.57
CA TYR A 180 -7.36 -2.47 -10.51
C TYR A 180 -7.98 -2.37 -11.90
N ILE A 181 -7.40 -1.53 -12.77
CA ILE A 181 -7.86 -1.37 -14.14
C ILE A 181 -7.68 -2.66 -14.94
N VAL A 182 -6.57 -3.40 -14.82
CA VAL A 182 -6.38 -4.70 -15.49
C VAL A 182 -7.48 -5.68 -15.09
N ASN A 183 -7.79 -5.76 -13.80
CA ASN A 183 -8.84 -6.64 -13.32
C ASN A 183 -10.20 -6.28 -13.95
N LYS A 184 -10.54 -4.99 -14.00
CA LYS A 184 -11.76 -4.52 -14.67
C LYS A 184 -11.72 -4.68 -16.19
N ALA A 185 -10.56 -4.50 -16.82
CA ALA A 185 -10.38 -4.68 -18.26
C ALA A 185 -10.66 -6.12 -18.67
N LEU A 186 -10.20 -7.09 -17.87
CA LEU A 186 -10.45 -8.52 -18.09
C LEU A 186 -11.91 -8.90 -17.83
N GLU A 187 -12.51 -8.42 -16.75
CA GLU A 187 -13.94 -8.63 -16.45
C GLU A 187 -14.85 -8.10 -17.57
N ASN A 188 -14.53 -6.92 -18.10
CA ASN A 188 -15.35 -6.23 -19.11
C ASN A 188 -14.87 -6.46 -20.56
N LYS A 189 -13.80 -7.21 -20.77
CA LYS A 189 -13.13 -7.39 -22.09
C LYS A 189 -12.87 -6.07 -22.83
N SER A 190 -12.44 -5.04 -22.09
CA SER A 190 -12.32 -3.66 -22.60
C SER A 190 -10.87 -3.28 -22.94
N VAL A 191 -10.61 -3.04 -24.23
CA VAL A 191 -9.31 -2.55 -24.73
C VAL A 191 -9.00 -1.14 -24.21
N PHE A 192 -10.03 -0.29 -24.07
CA PHE A 192 -9.86 1.06 -23.49
C PHE A 192 -9.31 0.99 -22.06
N LEU A 193 -9.83 0.07 -21.24
CA LEU A 193 -9.31 -0.12 -19.88
C LEU A 193 -7.88 -0.66 -19.90
N PHE A 194 -7.53 -1.57 -20.80
CA PHE A 194 -6.13 -1.97 -20.98
C PHE A 194 -5.22 -0.77 -21.31
N ALA A 195 -5.65 0.13 -22.19
CA ALA A 195 -4.91 1.36 -22.47
C ALA A 195 -4.75 2.21 -21.20
N CYS A 196 -5.81 2.43 -20.41
CA CYS A 196 -5.74 3.15 -19.14
C CYS A 196 -4.77 2.49 -18.13
N SER A 197 -4.71 1.17 -18.06
CA SER A 197 -3.72 0.47 -17.21
C SER A 197 -2.28 0.76 -17.67
N ILE A 198 -2.02 0.80 -18.98
CA ILE A 198 -0.71 1.18 -19.52
C ILE A 198 -0.36 2.63 -19.12
N LEU A 199 -1.34 3.54 -19.10
CA LEU A 199 -1.12 4.92 -18.63
C LEU A 199 -0.73 4.95 -17.14
N CYS A 200 -1.38 4.16 -16.29
CA CYS A 200 -0.96 3.98 -14.89
C CYS A 200 0.48 3.45 -14.78
N LEU A 201 0.85 2.44 -15.57
CA LEU A 201 2.22 1.91 -15.58
C LEU A 201 3.25 2.96 -16.01
N ALA A 202 2.91 3.80 -17.00
CA ALA A 202 3.77 4.91 -17.40
C ALA A 202 3.95 5.93 -16.25
N SER A 203 2.92 6.19 -15.44
CA SER A 203 3.08 7.01 -14.22
C SER A 203 3.97 6.39 -13.16
N VAL A 204 3.99 5.06 -13.02
CA VAL A 204 4.96 4.36 -12.15
C VAL A 204 6.39 4.64 -12.62
N LEU A 205 6.64 4.60 -13.94
CA LEU A 205 7.94 4.92 -14.52
C LEU A 205 8.32 6.39 -14.30
N PHE A 206 7.40 7.32 -14.55
CA PHE A 206 7.64 8.76 -14.36
C PHE A 206 7.94 9.12 -12.91
N ALA A 207 7.30 8.47 -11.94
CA ALA A 207 7.60 8.63 -10.51
C ALA A 207 9.06 8.27 -10.17
N SER A 208 9.75 7.52 -11.04
CA SER A 208 11.13 7.08 -10.86
C SER A 208 11.33 6.34 -9.53
N SER A 209 10.37 5.52 -9.13
CA SER A 209 10.46 4.67 -7.94
C SER A 209 10.77 3.22 -8.36
N ARG A 210 12.01 2.77 -8.12
CA ARG A 210 12.47 1.42 -8.47
C ARG A 210 11.68 0.35 -7.72
N SER A 211 11.39 0.59 -6.45
CA SER A 211 10.61 -0.31 -5.59
C SER A 211 9.17 -0.46 -6.06
N ALA A 212 8.52 0.65 -6.42
CA ALA A 212 7.16 0.64 -6.96
C ALA A 212 7.07 -0.07 -8.31
N PHE A 213 8.07 0.11 -9.17
CA PHE A 213 8.14 -0.58 -10.46
C PHE A 213 8.28 -2.09 -10.29
N LEU A 214 9.27 -2.53 -9.49
CA LEU A 214 9.49 -3.96 -9.22
C LEU A 214 8.30 -4.62 -8.51
N SER A 215 7.68 -3.92 -7.57
CA SER A 215 6.50 -4.43 -6.86
C SER A 215 5.28 -4.54 -7.77
N THR A 216 5.09 -3.61 -8.71
CA THR A 216 4.02 -3.69 -9.72
C THR A 216 4.23 -4.87 -10.66
N ILE A 217 5.47 -5.14 -11.07
CA ILE A 217 5.81 -6.33 -11.87
C ILE A 217 5.50 -7.61 -11.08
N ALA A 218 6.01 -7.72 -9.85
CA ALA A 218 5.78 -8.90 -8.99
C ALA A 218 4.29 -9.16 -8.76
N ALA A 219 3.51 -8.10 -8.54
CA ALA A 219 2.07 -8.19 -8.40
C ALA A 219 1.36 -8.61 -9.68
N GLY A 220 1.80 -8.13 -10.86
CA GLY A 220 1.30 -8.58 -12.15
C GLY A 220 1.53 -10.08 -12.37
N PHE A 221 2.70 -10.59 -11.98
CA PHE A 221 3.00 -12.03 -12.02
C PHE A 221 2.07 -12.84 -11.12
N VAL A 222 1.93 -12.44 -9.86
CA VAL A 222 1.06 -13.12 -8.90
C VAL A 222 -0.41 -13.07 -9.37
N TYR A 223 -0.86 -11.92 -9.85
CA TYR A 223 -2.18 -11.75 -10.44
C TYR A 223 -2.39 -12.75 -11.60
N LEU A 224 -1.46 -12.80 -12.56
CA LEU A 224 -1.55 -13.72 -13.69
C LEU A 224 -1.58 -15.17 -13.22
N HIS A 225 -0.71 -15.55 -12.29
CA HIS A 225 -0.66 -16.91 -11.74
C HIS A 225 -2.02 -17.36 -11.18
N PHE A 226 -2.65 -16.55 -10.32
CA PHE A 226 -3.95 -16.90 -9.75
C PHE A 226 -5.11 -16.73 -10.73
N LYS A 227 -4.95 -15.91 -11.77
CA LYS A 227 -5.98 -15.75 -12.81
C LYS A 227 -5.97 -16.90 -13.82
N THR A 228 -4.81 -17.48 -14.08
CA THR A 228 -4.66 -18.64 -14.96
C THR A 228 -4.80 -19.93 -14.17
N ALA A 229 -5.74 -20.79 -14.53
CA ALA A 229 -5.91 -22.09 -13.86
C ALA A 229 -4.72 -23.05 -14.10
N ASN A 230 -3.99 -22.89 -15.21
CA ASN A 230 -2.93 -23.80 -15.63
C ASN A 230 -1.59 -23.07 -15.86
N LEU A 231 -0.50 -23.69 -15.39
CA LEU A 231 0.87 -23.19 -15.48
C LEU A 231 1.38 -22.99 -16.92
N GLY A 232 0.96 -23.83 -17.87
CA GLY A 232 1.30 -23.68 -19.29
C GLY A 232 0.68 -22.41 -19.89
N THR A 233 -0.57 -22.11 -19.52
CA THR A 233 -1.25 -20.88 -19.94
C THR A 233 -0.60 -19.64 -19.32
N PHE A 234 -0.18 -19.74 -18.05
CA PHE A 234 0.62 -18.70 -17.39
C PHE A 234 1.91 -18.41 -18.18
N PHE A 235 2.71 -19.43 -18.47
CA PHE A 235 3.98 -19.25 -19.21
C PHE A 235 3.74 -18.69 -20.62
N LYS A 236 2.68 -19.12 -21.31
CA LYS A 236 2.31 -18.57 -22.61
C LYS A 236 2.06 -17.06 -22.55
N TYR A 237 1.24 -16.60 -21.60
CA TYR A 237 0.97 -15.17 -21.44
C TYR A 237 2.21 -14.40 -20.97
N PHE A 238 2.99 -14.98 -20.05
CA PHE A 238 4.21 -14.38 -19.57
C PHE A 238 5.21 -14.13 -20.71
N VAL A 239 5.49 -15.15 -21.53
CA VAL A 239 6.40 -15.02 -22.68
C VAL A 239 5.87 -14.00 -23.68
N ALA A 240 4.57 -14.01 -23.97
CA ALA A 240 3.96 -13.04 -24.88
C ALA A 240 4.11 -11.59 -24.38
N ILE A 241 3.83 -11.35 -23.09
CA ILE A 241 4.00 -10.03 -22.46
C ILE A 241 5.48 -9.62 -22.47
N PHE A 242 6.40 -10.53 -22.15
CA PHE A 242 7.83 -10.27 -22.15
C PHE A 242 8.34 -9.86 -23.52
N ILE A 243 7.97 -10.59 -24.59
CA ILE A 243 8.33 -10.25 -25.97
C ILE A 243 7.76 -8.88 -26.34
N LEU A 244 6.49 -8.63 -26.02
CA LEU A 244 5.84 -7.34 -26.31
C LEU A 244 6.54 -6.17 -25.59
N LEU A 245 6.91 -6.34 -24.33
CA LEU A 245 7.65 -5.33 -23.57
C LEU A 245 9.04 -5.11 -24.17
N ALA A 246 9.78 -6.18 -24.48
CA ALA A 246 11.12 -6.09 -25.06
C ALA A 246 11.11 -5.37 -26.43
N CYS A 247 10.18 -5.74 -27.31
CA CYS A 247 10.03 -5.12 -28.63
C CYS A 247 9.56 -3.66 -28.55
N SER A 248 8.84 -3.27 -27.49
CA SER A 248 8.31 -1.91 -27.35
C SER A 248 9.26 -0.95 -26.62
N ILE A 249 10.39 -1.40 -26.03
CA ILE A 249 11.35 -0.55 -25.30
C ILE A 249 11.67 0.78 -26.02
N PRO A 250 11.96 0.81 -27.34
CA PRO A 250 12.29 2.06 -28.04
C PRO A 250 11.19 3.14 -27.94
N LEU A 251 9.93 2.74 -27.77
CA LEU A 251 8.78 3.65 -27.68
C LEU A 251 8.71 4.38 -26.33
N TRP A 252 9.23 3.78 -25.26
CA TRP A 252 9.06 4.28 -23.89
C TRP A 252 10.37 4.39 -23.09
N GLN A 253 11.52 4.21 -23.72
CA GLN A 253 12.86 4.39 -23.12
C GLN A 253 13.02 5.74 -22.40
N GLY A 254 12.40 6.81 -22.91
CA GLY A 254 12.42 8.13 -22.28
C GLY A 254 11.74 8.17 -20.90
N ALA A 255 10.71 7.35 -20.70
CA ALA A 255 10.04 7.21 -19.40
C ALA A 255 10.90 6.46 -18.37
N MET A 256 11.83 5.61 -18.82
CA MET A 256 12.74 4.87 -17.94
C MET A 256 13.93 5.70 -17.45
N LYS A 257 14.22 6.85 -18.09
CA LYS A 257 15.43 7.62 -17.85
C LYS A 257 15.69 7.87 -16.36
N GLY A 258 14.67 8.31 -15.60
CA GLY A 258 14.82 8.58 -14.18
C GLY A 258 15.06 7.32 -13.32
N LEU A 259 14.54 6.15 -13.72
CA LEU A 259 14.87 4.88 -13.06
C LEU A 259 16.31 4.46 -13.34
N ILE A 260 16.77 4.62 -14.59
CA ILE A 260 18.14 4.29 -15.00
C ILE A 260 19.14 5.20 -14.29
N GLU A 261 18.88 6.51 -14.23
CA GLU A 261 19.72 7.48 -13.51
C GLU A 261 19.85 7.12 -12.02
N LYS A 262 18.75 6.77 -11.36
CA LYS A 262 18.78 6.30 -9.95
C LYS A 262 19.53 4.99 -9.79
N GLN A 263 19.41 4.06 -10.73
CA GLN A 263 20.13 2.80 -10.69
C GLN A 263 21.64 3.02 -10.88
N ASN A 264 22.03 3.84 -11.85
CA ASN A 264 23.44 4.18 -12.09
C ASN A 264 24.06 4.89 -10.89
N GLY A 265 23.32 5.80 -10.24
CA GLY A 265 23.76 6.44 -9.00
C GLY A 265 24.08 5.44 -7.88
N ASN A 266 23.24 4.41 -7.72
CA ASN A 266 23.48 3.33 -6.76
C ASN A 266 24.71 2.48 -7.13
N VAL A 267 24.86 2.09 -8.40
CA VAL A 267 26.04 1.33 -8.88
C VAL A 267 27.32 2.12 -8.66
N VAL A 268 27.32 3.43 -8.92
CA VAL A 268 28.46 4.32 -8.65
C VAL A 268 28.77 4.40 -7.14
N ALA A 269 27.74 4.36 -6.29
CA ALA A 269 27.90 4.30 -4.84
C ALA A 269 28.35 2.91 -4.32
N GLY A 270 28.62 1.95 -5.20
CA GLY A 270 29.20 0.65 -4.86
C GLY A 270 28.20 -0.46 -4.53
N SER A 271 26.89 -0.21 -4.61
CA SER A 271 25.86 -1.18 -4.24
C SER A 271 24.55 -0.99 -4.99
N THR A 272 23.90 -2.09 -5.39
CA THR A 272 22.56 -2.04 -6.03
C THR A 272 21.53 -1.36 -5.14
N PHE A 273 21.71 -1.42 -3.81
CA PHE A 273 20.83 -0.87 -2.79
C PHE A 273 21.54 0.15 -1.89
N ALA A 274 22.58 0.84 -2.39
CA ALA A 274 23.41 1.76 -1.59
C ALA A 274 22.60 2.75 -0.71
N SER A 275 21.46 3.27 -1.19
CA SER A 275 20.57 4.16 -0.43
C SER A 275 19.79 3.51 0.73
N ARG A 276 19.88 2.18 0.91
CA ARG A 276 19.11 1.36 1.86
C ARG A 276 19.99 0.47 2.74
N GLU A 277 21.20 0.15 2.30
CA GLU A 277 22.13 -0.76 3.00
C GLU A 277 22.43 -0.28 4.43
N ASP A 278 22.86 0.98 4.57
CA ASP A 278 23.11 1.60 5.88
C ASP A 278 21.87 1.56 6.80
N LYS A 279 20.67 1.77 6.22
CA LYS A 279 19.40 1.70 6.95
C LYS A 279 19.15 0.29 7.46
N TRP A 280 19.36 -0.71 6.61
CA TRP A 280 19.09 -2.11 6.95
C TRP A 280 20.06 -2.63 7.99
N ASP A 281 21.35 -2.33 7.84
CA ASP A 281 22.39 -2.69 8.81
C ASP A 281 22.07 -2.08 10.18
N GLN A 282 21.64 -0.82 10.21
CA GLN A 282 21.17 -0.18 11.44
C GLN A 282 19.98 -0.93 12.06
N ARG A 283 18.99 -1.36 11.27
CA ARG A 283 17.85 -2.15 11.79
C ARG A 283 18.33 -3.48 12.39
N PHE A 284 19.33 -4.12 11.79
CA PHE A 284 19.88 -5.37 12.32
C PHE A 284 20.65 -5.15 13.62
N GLU A 285 21.46 -4.10 13.73
CA GLU A 285 22.17 -3.78 14.99
C GLU A 285 21.20 -3.40 16.11
N GLU A 286 20.17 -2.62 15.80
CA GLU A 286 19.07 -2.31 16.73
C GLU A 286 18.39 -3.59 17.23
N PHE A 287 18.05 -4.52 16.33
CA PHE A 287 17.46 -5.80 16.71
C PHE A 287 18.40 -6.63 17.59
N LYS A 288 19.70 -6.69 17.27
CA LYS A 288 20.69 -7.43 18.07
C LYS A 288 20.80 -6.87 19.49
N SER A 289 20.64 -5.57 19.67
CA SER A 289 20.71 -4.94 20.99
C SER A 289 19.55 -5.33 21.93
N ASN A 290 18.34 -5.53 21.39
CA ASN A 290 17.18 -6.01 22.14
C ASN A 290 16.28 -6.92 21.27
N PRO A 291 16.61 -8.21 21.14
CA PRO A 291 15.92 -9.09 20.19
C PRO A 291 14.46 -9.39 20.57
N ILE A 292 14.14 -9.36 21.86
CA ILE A 292 12.82 -9.77 22.36
C ILE A 292 11.81 -8.64 22.18
N CYS A 293 12.14 -7.45 22.70
CA CYS A 293 11.23 -6.30 22.71
C CYS A 293 11.52 -5.27 21.61
N GLY A 294 12.64 -5.39 20.90
CA GLY A 294 13.11 -4.39 19.95
C GLY A 294 13.71 -3.17 20.64
N TYR A 295 14.28 -2.29 19.84
CA TYR A 295 14.94 -1.06 20.25
C TYR A 295 13.97 -0.02 20.82
N GLY A 296 12.70 -0.06 20.41
CA GLY A 296 11.66 0.87 20.87
C GLY A 296 10.67 1.21 19.75
N PHE A 297 9.37 1.27 20.07
CA PHE A 297 8.34 1.53 19.06
C PHE A 297 8.61 2.84 18.31
N VAL A 298 8.72 2.72 16.98
CA VAL A 298 8.97 3.81 16.04
C VAL A 298 10.19 4.67 16.40
N SER A 299 11.21 4.01 16.95
CA SER A 299 12.46 4.63 17.37
C SER A 299 13.64 3.97 16.68
N VAL A 300 14.69 4.75 16.46
CA VAL A 300 15.94 4.31 15.84
C VAL A 300 17.12 4.85 16.64
N ASP A 301 18.29 4.25 16.47
CA ASP A 301 19.50 4.71 17.14
C ASP A 301 19.89 6.13 16.67
N PRO A 302 19.91 7.15 17.57
CA PRO A 302 20.22 8.52 17.20
C PRO A 302 21.71 8.79 17.00
N THR A 303 22.59 7.86 17.37
CA THR A 303 24.05 8.06 17.38
C THR A 303 24.73 7.82 16.03
N ASN A 304 23.99 7.35 15.01
CA ASN A 304 24.58 6.80 13.79
C ASN A 304 24.37 7.64 12.51
N LYS A 305 25.24 7.39 11.53
CA LYS A 305 25.68 8.27 10.42
C LYS A 305 24.74 8.41 9.21
N ASP A 306 23.56 7.80 9.22
CA ASP A 306 22.61 7.93 8.11
C ASP A 306 21.65 9.10 8.35
N ASN A 307 21.26 9.78 7.28
CA ASN A 307 20.20 10.78 7.28
C ASN A 307 18.79 10.13 7.46
N SER A 308 18.70 9.00 8.18
CA SER A 308 17.46 8.28 8.49
C SER A 308 16.56 9.05 9.45
N ILE A 309 17.13 10.05 10.14
CA ILE A 309 16.45 10.97 11.05
C ILE A 309 16.32 12.32 10.36
N GLY A 310 15.08 12.70 10.01
CA GLY A 310 14.77 14.06 9.55
C GLY A 310 14.91 15.09 10.67
N ALA A 311 14.89 16.39 10.32
CA ALA A 311 15.06 17.50 11.27
C ALA A 311 14.23 17.30 12.56
N GLY A 312 14.92 17.24 13.70
CA GLY A 312 14.31 17.12 15.02
C GLY A 312 13.65 15.76 15.35
N GLY A 313 13.95 14.67 14.63
CA GLY A 313 13.35 13.35 14.90
C GLY A 313 11.95 13.16 14.29
N GLN A 314 11.44 14.16 13.58
CA GLN A 314 10.06 14.19 13.09
C GLN A 314 9.81 13.21 11.93
N SER A 315 10.85 12.85 11.17
CA SER A 315 10.79 11.80 10.15
C SER A 315 11.78 10.71 10.49
N VAL A 316 11.31 9.47 10.50
CA VAL A 316 12.17 8.28 10.58
C VAL A 316 11.97 7.56 9.25
N GLU A 317 13.03 7.42 8.46
CA GLU A 317 12.97 6.67 7.21
C GLU A 317 13.71 5.34 7.39
N PRO A 318 13.02 4.26 7.81
CA PRO A 318 13.70 3.04 8.22
C PRO A 318 14.15 2.17 7.05
N GLY A 319 13.79 2.53 5.81
CA GLY A 319 14.22 1.84 4.58
C GLY A 319 13.62 0.45 4.34
N SER A 320 12.86 -0.10 5.28
CA SER A 320 12.10 -1.34 5.15
C SER A 320 11.07 -1.47 6.26
N SER A 321 9.80 -1.66 5.92
CA SER A 321 8.75 -1.90 6.91
C SER A 321 8.98 -3.22 7.66
N TRP A 322 9.42 -4.26 6.97
CA TRP A 322 9.64 -5.58 7.58
C TRP A 322 10.78 -5.56 8.60
N LEU A 323 11.90 -4.93 8.25
CA LEU A 323 13.00 -4.76 9.20
C LEU A 323 12.64 -3.77 10.31
N SER A 324 11.78 -2.78 10.05
CA SER A 324 11.26 -1.89 11.11
C SER A 324 10.46 -2.65 12.16
N VAL A 325 9.60 -3.60 11.75
CA VAL A 325 8.88 -4.44 12.73
C VAL A 325 9.89 -5.18 13.59
N LEU A 326 10.84 -5.85 12.96
CA LEU A 326 11.84 -6.64 13.67
C LEU A 326 12.68 -5.78 14.63
N SER A 327 13.22 -4.65 14.17
CA SER A 327 14.10 -3.81 14.99
C SER A 327 13.34 -3.03 16.06
N MET A 328 12.20 -2.44 15.72
CA MET A 328 11.47 -1.53 16.63
C MET A 328 10.61 -2.27 17.64
N THR A 329 10.16 -3.49 17.34
CA THR A 329 9.23 -4.25 18.19
C THR A 329 9.71 -5.67 18.52
N GLY A 330 10.92 -6.04 18.08
CA GLY A 330 11.51 -7.34 18.38
C GLY A 330 10.74 -8.52 17.79
N ILE A 331 11.09 -9.72 18.24
CA ILE A 331 10.46 -10.95 17.78
C ILE A 331 8.98 -11.03 18.18
N ILE A 332 8.60 -10.45 19.32
CA ILE A 332 7.21 -10.48 19.80
C ILE A 332 6.31 -9.68 18.86
N GLY A 333 6.71 -8.45 18.50
CA GLY A 333 5.95 -7.65 17.54
C GLY A 333 5.93 -8.29 16.14
N LEU A 334 7.02 -8.93 15.72
CA LEU A 334 7.06 -9.71 14.48
C LEU A 334 6.06 -10.87 14.50
N ILE A 335 5.93 -11.59 15.61
CA ILE A 335 4.97 -12.70 15.73
C ILE A 335 3.53 -12.18 15.58
N PHE A 336 3.18 -11.08 16.24
CA PHE A 336 1.84 -10.49 16.11
C PHE A 336 1.54 -10.06 14.66
N ILE A 337 2.40 -9.22 14.07
CA ILE A 337 2.20 -8.69 12.72
C ILE A 337 2.30 -9.79 11.66
N GLY A 338 3.25 -10.71 11.82
CA GLY A 338 3.43 -11.87 10.96
C GLY A 338 2.22 -12.79 10.98
N SER A 339 1.64 -13.06 12.15
CA SER A 339 0.41 -13.86 12.28
C SER A 339 -0.76 -13.18 11.58
N ILE A 340 -0.95 -11.87 11.81
CA ILE A 340 -1.98 -11.08 11.15
C ILE A 340 -1.84 -11.14 9.61
N TYR A 341 -0.61 -10.98 9.12
CA TYR A 341 -0.29 -10.99 7.70
C TYR A 341 -0.51 -12.37 7.06
N VAL A 342 -0.03 -13.43 7.70
CA VAL A 342 -0.21 -14.81 7.22
C VAL A 342 -1.68 -15.20 7.22
N GLU A 343 -2.44 -14.84 8.26
CA GLU A 343 -3.89 -15.06 8.30
C GLU A 343 -4.60 -14.36 7.14
N ALA A 344 -4.21 -13.14 6.78
CA ALA A 344 -4.77 -12.42 5.64
C ALA A 344 -4.51 -13.17 4.32
N LEU A 345 -3.28 -13.65 4.10
CA LEU A 345 -2.94 -14.45 2.91
C LEU A 345 -3.71 -15.78 2.87
N LEU A 346 -3.79 -16.49 3.98
CA LEU A 346 -4.52 -17.75 4.08
C LEU A 346 -6.02 -17.56 3.87
N ALA A 347 -6.59 -16.47 4.36
CA ALA A 347 -8.01 -16.16 4.17
C ALA A 347 -8.34 -15.99 2.68
N VAL A 348 -7.50 -15.30 1.90
CA VAL A 348 -7.68 -15.21 0.44
C VAL A 348 -7.44 -16.57 -0.21
N ALA A 349 -6.34 -17.25 0.11
CA ALA A 349 -5.94 -18.52 -0.51
C ALA A 349 -6.99 -19.63 -0.37
N LYS A 350 -7.59 -19.73 0.82
CA LYS A 350 -8.53 -20.81 1.17
C LYS A 350 -9.97 -20.49 0.76
N ASN A 351 -10.39 -19.22 0.79
CA ASN A 351 -11.82 -18.88 0.70
C ASN A 351 -12.24 -18.25 -0.64
N SER A 352 -11.36 -17.51 -1.32
CA SER A 352 -11.76 -16.82 -2.56
C SER A 352 -10.79 -17.00 -3.73
N ARG A 353 -9.51 -17.29 -3.44
CA ARG A 353 -8.41 -17.31 -4.42
C ARG A 353 -8.40 -16.08 -5.32
N ASN A 354 -8.84 -14.93 -4.79
CA ASN A 354 -9.06 -13.73 -5.58
C ASN A 354 -7.72 -13.18 -6.12
N PRO A 355 -7.49 -13.22 -7.45
CA PRO A 355 -6.21 -12.80 -8.03
C PRO A 355 -5.90 -11.32 -7.81
N PHE A 356 -6.93 -10.47 -7.76
CA PHE A 356 -6.77 -9.04 -7.53
C PHE A 356 -6.26 -8.75 -6.12
N LEU A 357 -6.85 -9.37 -5.09
CA LEU A 357 -6.38 -9.22 -3.71
C LEU A 357 -4.96 -9.74 -3.52
N PHE A 358 -4.61 -10.87 -4.14
CA PHE A 358 -3.23 -11.37 -4.15
C PHE A 358 -2.27 -10.42 -4.85
N GLY A 359 -2.65 -9.85 -6.00
CA GLY A 359 -1.84 -8.84 -6.67
C GLY A 359 -1.59 -7.61 -5.80
N VAL A 360 -2.64 -7.02 -5.21
CA VAL A 360 -2.53 -5.81 -4.38
C VAL A 360 -1.68 -6.07 -3.13
N ILE A 361 -1.91 -7.16 -2.41
CA ILE A 361 -1.11 -7.48 -1.22
C ILE A 361 0.36 -7.77 -1.58
N THR A 362 0.62 -8.45 -2.70
CA THR A 362 1.99 -8.67 -3.20
C THR A 362 2.67 -7.35 -3.53
N LEU A 363 1.98 -6.42 -4.21
CA LEU A 363 2.54 -5.11 -4.54
C LEU A 363 2.99 -4.39 -3.26
N LEU A 364 2.10 -4.29 -2.27
CA LEU A 364 2.40 -3.57 -1.03
C LEU A 364 3.51 -4.28 -0.25
N THR A 365 3.49 -5.61 -0.16
CA THR A 365 4.53 -6.40 0.52
C THR A 365 5.91 -6.25 -0.10
N VAL A 366 6.01 -6.32 -1.43
CA VAL A 366 7.30 -6.17 -2.13
C VAL A 366 7.81 -4.74 -1.98
N ASN A 367 6.93 -3.74 -2.11
CA ASN A 367 7.28 -2.34 -1.90
C ASN A 367 7.79 -2.07 -0.47
N MET A 368 7.22 -2.74 0.53
CA MET A 368 7.57 -2.66 1.95
C MET A 368 8.97 -3.19 2.30
N PHE A 369 9.65 -3.94 1.43
CA PHE A 369 11.06 -4.29 1.65
C PHE A 369 11.99 -3.09 1.55
N THR A 370 11.58 -2.05 0.83
CA THR A 370 12.38 -0.84 0.61
C THR A 370 11.75 0.43 1.18
N GLU A 371 10.50 0.34 1.61
CA GLU A 371 9.69 1.46 2.11
C GLU A 371 9.16 1.17 3.51
N GLY A 372 9.25 2.16 4.39
CA GLY A 372 8.91 2.06 5.80
C GLY A 372 7.63 2.78 6.17
N TYR A 373 6.47 2.14 6.10
CA TYR A 373 5.18 2.77 6.42
C TYR A 373 4.26 1.94 7.30
N ILE A 374 4.63 0.72 7.71
CA ILE A 374 3.73 -0.18 8.47
C ILE A 374 3.19 0.44 9.79
N PHE A 375 4.02 1.20 10.51
CA PHE A 375 3.63 1.88 11.76
C PHE A 375 3.22 3.35 11.57
N PHE A 376 3.28 3.86 10.33
CA PHE A 376 3.08 5.28 10.04
C PHE A 376 1.60 5.57 9.84
N GLY A 377 0.81 5.54 10.93
CA GLY A 377 -0.65 5.65 10.88
C GLY A 377 -1.20 6.91 10.18
N GLY A 378 -0.39 7.97 10.07
CA GLY A 378 -0.72 9.18 9.31
C GLY A 378 -0.49 9.10 7.80
N SER A 379 0.15 8.04 7.29
CA SER A 379 0.51 7.89 5.87
C SER A 379 -0.57 7.16 5.07
N PHE A 380 -0.82 7.63 3.84
CA PHE A 380 -1.72 6.97 2.90
C PHE A 380 -1.30 5.52 2.59
N LEU A 381 0.00 5.22 2.50
CA LEU A 381 0.47 3.86 2.20
C LEU A 381 0.27 2.90 3.38
N SER A 382 0.37 3.41 4.62
CA SER A 382 0.02 2.63 5.81
C SER A 382 -1.46 2.28 5.80
N PHE A 383 -2.31 3.28 5.53
CA PHE A 383 -3.75 3.08 5.35
C PHE A 383 -4.06 2.05 4.29
N LEU A 384 -3.49 2.19 3.09
CA LEU A 384 -3.70 1.29 1.96
C LEU A 384 -3.28 -0.15 2.28
N PHE A 385 -2.18 -0.33 3.02
CA PHE A 385 -1.76 -1.64 3.50
C PHE A 385 -2.75 -2.23 4.50
N TRP A 386 -3.09 -1.50 5.56
CA TRP A 386 -3.96 -2.02 6.62
C TRP A 386 -5.39 -2.29 6.13
N ILE A 387 -5.94 -1.47 5.23
CA ILE A 387 -7.27 -1.75 4.64
C ILE A 387 -7.23 -2.98 3.73
N THR A 388 -6.13 -3.18 2.98
CA THR A 388 -5.92 -4.40 2.19
C THR A 388 -5.88 -5.64 3.09
N ILE A 389 -5.15 -5.58 4.21
CA ILE A 389 -5.12 -6.66 5.20
C ILE A 389 -6.52 -6.95 5.76
N GLY A 390 -7.29 -5.93 6.10
CA GLY A 390 -8.67 -6.08 6.57
C GLY A 390 -9.56 -6.80 5.56
N VAL A 391 -9.55 -6.37 4.30
CA VAL A 391 -10.36 -6.98 3.22
C VAL A 391 -9.93 -8.41 2.92
N CYS A 392 -8.62 -8.69 2.93
CA CYS A 392 -8.08 -10.04 2.78
C CYS A 392 -8.53 -10.97 3.91
N ARG A 393 -8.50 -10.51 5.17
CA ARG A 393 -8.99 -11.29 6.31
C ARG A 393 -10.50 -11.53 6.24
N ASP A 394 -11.26 -10.53 5.81
CA ASP A 394 -12.72 -10.62 5.74
C ASP A 394 -13.21 -11.70 4.77
N GLN A 395 -12.35 -12.19 3.87
CA GLN A 395 -12.65 -13.34 2.99
C GLN A 395 -13.04 -14.61 3.77
N LYS A 396 -12.62 -14.75 5.03
CA LYS A 396 -13.01 -15.88 5.90
C LYS A 396 -14.50 -15.94 6.23
N TYR A 397 -15.23 -14.85 6.00
CA TYR A 397 -16.67 -14.74 6.27
C TYR A 397 -17.52 -14.79 4.98
N LEU A 398 -16.92 -15.11 3.84
CA LEU A 398 -17.69 -15.36 2.62
C LEU A 398 -18.54 -16.63 2.80
N PRO A 399 -19.81 -16.62 2.35
CA PRO A 399 -20.66 -17.80 2.43
C PRO A 399 -20.05 -18.98 1.68
N ILE A 400 -20.13 -20.18 2.28
CA ILE A 400 -19.57 -21.43 1.75
C ILE A 400 -20.18 -21.79 0.37
N GLU A 401 -21.38 -21.30 0.03
CA GLU A 401 -22.01 -21.51 -1.28
C GLU A 401 -21.23 -20.92 -2.47
N ASN A 402 -20.30 -20.00 -2.23
CA ASN A 402 -19.39 -19.51 -3.27
C ASN A 402 -18.15 -20.40 -3.47
N LEU A 403 -17.88 -21.35 -2.56
CA LEU A 403 -16.77 -22.31 -2.68
C LEU A 403 -17.12 -23.47 -3.63
N THR A 404 -18.40 -23.84 -3.73
CA THR A 404 -18.88 -24.92 -4.60
C THR A 404 -19.06 -24.52 -6.06
N ASN A 405 -18.96 -23.21 -6.37
CA ASN A 405 -18.96 -22.67 -7.74
C ASN A 405 -17.57 -22.26 -8.24
N ALA A 406 -16.50 -22.48 -7.44
CA ALA A 406 -15.17 -22.58 -8.01
C ALA A 406 -15.16 -23.81 -8.92
N PRO A 407 -14.62 -23.74 -10.15
CA PRO A 407 -14.56 -24.90 -11.01
C PRO A 407 -13.84 -26.02 -10.24
N ASN A 408 -14.58 -27.11 -10.02
CA ASN A 408 -14.02 -28.39 -9.61
C ASN A 408 -13.15 -28.90 -10.75
N ASP A 409 -11.96 -28.34 -10.90
CA ASP A 409 -10.94 -28.92 -11.74
C ASP A 409 -10.24 -29.98 -10.88
N ASN A 410 -10.88 -31.15 -10.82
CA ASN A 410 -10.16 -32.39 -10.64
C ASN A 410 -9.17 -32.51 -11.80
N TYR A 411 -7.90 -32.74 -11.43
CA TYR A 411 -6.72 -33.10 -12.25
C TYR A 411 -5.86 -31.95 -12.79
#